data_AF-A0A4Y6PTY5-F1
#
_entry.id   AF-A0A4Y6PTY5-F1
#
_cell.length_a   1.000
_cell.length_b   1.000
_cell.length_c   1.000
_cell.angle_alpha   90.00
_cell.angle_beta   90.00
_cell.angle_gamma   90.00
#
_symmetry.space_group_name_H-M   'P 1'
#
loop_
_entity.id
_entity.type
_entity.pdbx_description
1 polymer ?
#
loop_
_entity_poly.entity_id
_entity_poly.type
_entity_poly.pdbx_seq_one_letter_code
_entity_poly.pdbx_strand_id
1 'polypeptide(L)'
;MALPSNLTSQHAKLDANISLMRGRLESAQTDKTDDELFAQLKPWTEQMGKMLHGYVEDEQRVLLQQATRVLGETLEEVAEINEHNAELLECFESFKQALDQVTISGDEAALDEVRERFQKFCACFRRQRDAERNFYTLYSTILFPAGAATD
;
A
#
# COMPACT_ATOMS: atom_id res chain seq x y z
N MET A 1 23.00 -4.49 -10.43
CA MET A 1 21.55 -4.29 -10.58
C MET A 1 20.85 -5.09 -9.48
N ALA A 2 20.26 -4.43 -8.48
CA ALA A 2 19.68 -5.06 -7.28
C ALA A 2 18.39 -4.35 -6.81
N LEU A 3 17.58 -3.88 -7.78
CA LEU A 3 16.45 -2.95 -7.55
C LEU A 3 15.09 -3.64 -7.31
N PRO A 4 14.72 -4.75 -7.99
CA PRO A 4 13.46 -5.45 -7.72
C PRO A 4 13.38 -5.97 -6.27
N SER A 5 14.53 -6.34 -5.70
CA SER A 5 14.61 -6.84 -4.33
C SER A 5 14.31 -5.78 -3.26
N ASN A 6 14.54 -4.50 -3.54
CA ASN A 6 14.27 -3.43 -2.57
C ASN A 6 12.78 -3.10 -2.49
N LEU A 7 12.11 -2.92 -3.64
CA LEU A 7 10.66 -2.72 -3.72
C LEU A 7 9.91 -3.93 -3.14
N THR A 8 10.32 -5.15 -3.50
CA THR A 8 9.74 -6.38 -2.92
C THR A 8 9.89 -6.41 -1.39
N SER A 9 11.03 -5.98 -0.87
CA SER A 9 11.25 -5.92 0.59
C SER A 9 10.40 -4.84 1.27
N GLN A 10 10.27 -3.66 0.67
CA GLN A 10 9.40 -2.59 1.16
C GLN A 10 7.93 -3.03 1.16
N HIS A 11 7.47 -3.66 0.08
CA HIS A 11 6.13 -4.23 -0.02
C HIS A 11 5.88 -5.26 1.09
N ALA A 12 6.79 -6.22 1.31
CA ALA A 12 6.65 -7.22 2.38
C ALA A 12 6.61 -6.57 3.78
N LYS A 13 7.35 -5.49 4.00
CA LYS A 13 7.30 -4.72 5.26
C LYS A 13 5.95 -4.02 5.41
N LEU A 14 5.42 -3.41 4.36
CA LEU A 14 4.09 -2.78 4.38
C LEU A 14 3.00 -3.81 4.69
N ASP A 15 3.02 -4.96 4.02
CA ASP A 15 2.05 -6.05 4.23
C ASP A 15 2.08 -6.60 5.67
N ALA A 16 3.28 -6.74 6.25
CA ALA A 16 3.44 -7.14 7.65
C ALA A 16 2.87 -6.08 8.62
N ASN A 17 3.10 -4.79 8.37
CA ASN A 17 2.54 -3.71 9.20
C ASN A 17 1.01 -3.65 9.08
N ILE A 18 0.46 -3.79 7.88
CA ILE A 18 -0.98 -3.87 7.64
C ILE A 18 -1.58 -5.06 8.39
N SER A 19 -0.94 -6.22 8.36
CA SER A 19 -1.42 -7.42 9.06
C SER A 19 -1.44 -7.24 10.58
N LEU A 20 -0.39 -6.63 11.14
CA LEU A 20 -0.35 -6.29 12.57
C LEU A 20 -1.45 -5.27 12.92
N MET A 21 -1.72 -4.29 12.04
CA MET A 21 -2.68 -3.20 12.29
C MET A 21 -4.09 -3.75 12.32
N ARG A 22 -4.39 -4.65 11.38
CA ARG A 22 -5.63 -5.41 11.34
C ARG A 22 -5.91 -6.11 12.67
N GLY A 23 -4.94 -6.89 13.17
CA GLY A 23 -5.11 -7.62 14.43
C GLY A 23 -5.41 -6.70 15.61
N ARG A 24 -4.78 -5.52 15.68
CA ARG A 24 -5.02 -4.54 16.74
C ARG A 24 -6.40 -3.88 16.64
N LEU A 25 -6.83 -3.50 15.43
CA LEU A 25 -8.14 -2.88 15.19
C LEU A 25 -9.31 -3.86 15.38
N GLU A 26 -9.09 -5.16 15.09
CA GLU A 26 -10.07 -6.22 15.33
C GLU A 26 -10.24 -6.52 16.83
N SER A 27 -9.18 -6.37 17.63
CA SER A 27 -9.24 -6.54 19.08
C SER A 27 -9.73 -5.31 19.85
N ALA A 28 -9.76 -4.14 19.19
CA ALA A 28 -10.13 -2.88 19.83
C ALA A 28 -11.60 -2.87 20.27
N GLN A 29 -11.91 -2.29 21.43
CA GLN A 29 -13.24 -2.05 22.01
C GLN A 29 -13.31 -0.64 22.62
N THR A 30 -14.50 -0.05 22.76
CA THR A 30 -14.63 1.34 23.25
C THR A 30 -14.49 1.52 24.78
N ASP A 31 -13.57 0.81 25.43
CA ASP A 31 -13.29 0.97 26.85
C ASP A 31 -11.98 1.75 27.11
N LYS A 32 -11.69 2.04 28.39
CA LYS A 32 -10.51 2.85 28.77
C LYS A 32 -9.15 2.19 28.45
N THR A 33 -9.14 0.88 28.21
CA THR A 33 -7.91 0.12 27.88
C THR A 33 -7.44 0.45 26.46
N ASP A 34 -8.36 0.88 25.61
CA ASP A 34 -8.12 1.15 24.21
C ASP A 34 -7.57 2.55 23.92
N ASP A 35 -7.64 3.45 24.88
CA ASP A 35 -7.01 4.77 24.78
C ASP A 35 -5.49 4.67 24.59
N GLU A 36 -4.85 3.72 25.31
CA GLU A 36 -3.44 3.39 25.14
C GLU A 36 -3.18 2.71 23.79
N LEU A 37 -4.13 1.92 23.29
CA LEU A 37 -4.05 1.30 21.97
C LEU A 37 -4.06 2.37 20.89
N PHE A 38 -5.01 3.32 20.89
CA PHE A 38 -5.05 4.41 19.92
C PHE A 38 -3.81 5.33 20.02
N ALA A 39 -3.33 5.61 21.23
CA ALA A 39 -2.09 6.36 21.44
C ALA A 39 -0.87 5.66 20.83
N GLN A 40 -0.86 4.33 20.74
CA GLN A 40 0.17 3.55 20.03
C GLN A 40 -0.09 3.46 18.53
N LEU A 41 -1.35 3.40 18.10
CA LEU A 41 -1.71 3.25 16.68
C LEU A 41 -1.40 4.51 15.87
N LYS A 42 -1.59 5.72 16.42
CA LYS A 42 -1.31 6.98 15.72
C LYS A 42 0.15 7.11 15.24
N PRO A 43 1.17 7.06 16.12
CA PRO A 43 2.57 7.19 15.69
C PRO A 43 2.99 6.04 14.76
N TRP A 44 2.41 4.86 14.94
CA TRP A 44 2.68 3.74 14.05
C TRP A 44 2.07 3.94 12.66
N THR A 45 0.87 4.51 12.58
CA THR A 45 0.23 4.90 11.32
C THR A 45 1.05 5.96 10.60
N GLU A 46 1.59 6.95 11.31
CA GLU A 46 2.51 7.93 10.71
C GLU A 46 3.76 7.27 10.10
N GLN A 47 4.35 6.29 10.80
CA GLN A 47 5.49 5.54 10.28
C GLN A 47 5.10 4.73 9.03
N MET A 48 3.94 4.07 9.05
CA MET A 48 3.42 3.33 7.91
C MET A 48 3.20 4.25 6.71
N GLY A 49 2.67 5.46 6.94
CA GLY A 49 2.51 6.48 5.89
C GLY A 49 3.82 6.89 5.25
N LYS A 50 4.87 7.14 6.05
CA LYS A 50 6.22 7.44 5.51
C LYS A 50 6.76 6.31 4.65
N MET A 51 6.56 5.05 5.07
CA MET A 51 6.98 3.90 4.26
C MET A 51 6.18 3.78 2.97
N LEU A 52 4.87 4.02 3.03
CA LEU A 52 3.97 3.93 1.87
C LEU A 52 4.29 5.00 0.83
N HIS A 53 4.47 6.25 1.26
CA HIS A 53 4.90 7.34 0.38
C HIS A 53 6.27 7.05 -0.25
N GLY A 54 7.25 6.65 0.55
CA GLY A 54 8.57 6.30 0.03
C GLY A 54 8.53 5.13 -0.96
N TYR A 55 7.66 4.15 -0.72
CA TYR A 55 7.42 3.03 -1.64
C TYR A 55 6.88 3.50 -2.99
N VAL A 56 5.81 4.31 -2.99
CA VAL A 56 5.19 4.83 -4.21
C VAL A 56 6.17 5.72 -4.99
N GLU A 57 6.93 6.56 -4.29
CA GLU A 57 7.98 7.39 -4.92
C GLU A 57 9.09 6.54 -5.56
N ASP A 58 9.55 5.50 -4.85
CA ASP A 58 10.55 4.56 -5.37
C ASP A 58 10.00 3.78 -6.57
N GLU A 59 8.75 3.36 -6.53
CA GLU A 59 8.09 2.66 -7.64
C GLU A 59 7.98 3.57 -8.88
N GLN A 60 7.50 4.81 -8.72
CA GLN A 60 7.42 5.77 -9.82
C GLN A 60 8.79 6.05 -10.44
N ARG A 61 9.80 6.31 -9.60
CA ARG A 61 11.15 6.66 -10.06
C ARG A 61 11.89 5.50 -10.69
N VAL A 62 11.72 4.30 -10.15
CA VAL A 62 12.56 3.15 -10.53
C VAL A 62 11.82 2.24 -11.51
N LEU A 63 10.61 1.83 -11.19
CA LEU A 63 9.87 0.87 -12.00
C LEU A 63 9.26 1.57 -13.21
N LEU A 64 8.43 2.59 -12.97
CA LEU A 64 7.63 3.21 -14.03
C LEU A 64 8.51 4.01 -14.97
N GLN A 65 9.47 4.79 -14.47
CA GLN A 65 10.39 5.51 -15.36
C GLN A 65 11.22 4.58 -16.26
N GLN A 66 11.64 3.41 -15.77
CA GLN A 66 12.36 2.43 -16.59
C GLN A 66 11.43 1.74 -17.59
N ALA A 67 10.24 1.34 -17.15
CA ALA A 67 9.21 0.76 -17.99
C ALA A 67 8.83 1.68 -19.15
N THR A 68 8.57 2.95 -18.86
CA THR A 68 8.28 4.00 -19.82
C THR A 68 9.39 4.17 -20.86
N ARG A 69 10.66 4.08 -20.46
CA ARG A 69 11.78 4.18 -21.40
C ARG A 69 11.87 2.99 -22.36
N VAL A 70 11.46 1.80 -21.92
CA VAL A 70 11.57 0.55 -22.69
C VAL A 70 10.32 0.32 -23.54
N LEU A 71 9.14 0.62 -22.99
CA LEU A 71 7.84 0.26 -23.56
C LEU A 71 7.05 1.47 -24.08
N GLY A 72 7.47 2.70 -23.75
CA GLY A 72 6.77 3.94 -24.11
C GLY A 72 5.85 4.47 -23.01
N GLU A 73 5.54 5.77 -23.05
CA GLU A 73 4.69 6.49 -22.08
C GLU A 73 3.20 6.12 -22.14
N THR A 74 2.77 5.43 -23.19
CA THR A 74 1.36 5.13 -23.48
C THR A 74 0.94 3.71 -23.14
N LEU A 75 1.73 2.96 -22.35
CA LEU A 75 1.28 1.66 -21.85
C LEU A 75 0.19 1.88 -20.80
N GLU A 76 -0.99 1.34 -21.08
CA GLU A 76 -2.16 1.34 -20.20
C GLU A 76 -1.81 0.83 -18.80
N GLU A 77 -0.88 -0.11 -18.71
CA GLU A 77 -0.44 -0.74 -17.47
C GLU A 77 0.42 0.19 -16.58
N VAL A 78 1.16 1.13 -17.17
CA VAL A 78 1.91 2.15 -16.40
C VAL A 78 0.96 3.22 -15.86
N ALA A 79 -0.08 3.56 -16.62
CA ALA A 79 -1.14 4.44 -16.16
C ALA A 79 -1.94 3.79 -15.03
N GLU A 80 -2.29 2.51 -15.17
CA GLU A 80 -3.02 1.73 -14.16
C GLU A 80 -2.27 1.66 -12.82
N ILE A 81 -0.95 1.41 -12.81
CA ILE A 81 -0.16 1.45 -11.57
C ILE A 81 -0.18 2.85 -10.93
N ASN A 82 -0.03 3.91 -11.72
CA ASN A 82 -0.07 5.27 -11.19
C ASN A 82 -1.43 5.62 -10.56
N GLU A 83 -2.52 5.21 -11.21
CA GLU A 83 -3.88 5.38 -10.68
C GLU A 83 -4.07 4.61 -9.37
N HIS A 84 -3.63 3.34 -9.33
CA HIS A 84 -3.72 2.54 -8.10
C HIS A 84 -2.83 3.07 -6.98
N ASN A 85 -1.67 3.65 -7.28
CA ASN A 85 -0.82 4.31 -6.29
C ASN A 85 -1.49 5.56 -5.72
N ALA A 86 -2.13 6.36 -6.56
CA ALA A 86 -2.88 7.52 -6.11
C ALA A 86 -4.07 7.10 -5.22
N GLU A 87 -4.86 6.10 -5.65
CA GLU A 87 -5.97 5.55 -4.88
C GLU A 87 -5.48 4.98 -3.53
N LEU A 88 -4.36 4.25 -3.52
CA LEU A 88 -3.77 3.68 -2.31
C LEU A 88 -3.40 4.75 -1.29
N LEU A 89 -2.75 5.83 -1.71
CA LEU A 89 -2.41 6.96 -0.85
C LEU A 89 -3.65 7.67 -0.33
N GLU A 90 -4.67 7.86 -1.17
CA GLU A 90 -5.95 8.45 -0.75
C GLU A 90 -6.67 7.58 0.30
N CYS A 91 -6.75 6.27 0.08
CA CYS A 91 -7.35 5.33 1.03
C CYS A 91 -6.60 5.35 2.37
N PHE A 92 -5.27 5.45 2.32
CA PHE A 92 -4.44 5.53 3.53
C PHE A 92 -4.66 6.84 4.30
N GLU A 93 -4.65 7.98 3.63
CA GLU A 93 -4.89 9.27 4.30
C GLU A 93 -6.31 9.37 4.86
N SER A 94 -7.31 8.82 4.17
CA SER A 94 -8.67 8.70 4.69
C SER A 94 -8.72 7.88 5.98
N PHE A 95 -8.05 6.72 6.02
CA PHE A 95 -7.92 5.90 7.23
C PHE A 95 -7.23 6.66 8.37
N LYS A 96 -6.09 7.27 8.10
CA LYS A 96 -5.32 8.04 9.08
C LYS A 96 -6.15 9.19 9.67
N GLN A 97 -6.88 9.93 8.83
CA GLN A 97 -7.73 11.02 9.28
C GLN A 97 -8.82 10.54 10.26
N ALA A 98 -9.46 9.40 9.98
CA ALA A 98 -10.45 8.85 10.90
C ALA A 98 -9.80 8.40 12.22
N LEU A 99 -8.63 7.74 12.16
CA LEU A 99 -7.90 7.34 13.36
C LEU A 99 -7.52 8.56 14.22
N ASP A 100 -7.12 9.66 13.60
CA ASP A 100 -6.78 10.91 14.30
C ASP A 100 -7.99 11.56 14.97
N GLN A 101 -9.17 11.44 14.35
CA GLN A 101 -10.44 11.97 14.83
C GLN A 101 -11.06 11.15 15.96
N VAL A 102 -10.67 9.88 16.12
CA VAL A 102 -11.08 9.10 17.30
C VAL A 102 -10.52 9.79 18.55
N THR A 103 -11.45 10.40 19.29
CA THR A 103 -11.20 10.93 20.62
C THR A 103 -11.51 9.87 21.66
N ILE A 104 -10.68 9.85 22.70
CA ILE A 104 -10.77 9.00 23.88
C ILE A 104 -12.12 9.22 24.59
N SER A 105 -13.17 8.53 24.16
CA SER A 105 -14.30 8.01 24.97
C SER A 105 -15.40 7.40 24.10
N GLY A 106 -15.67 6.10 24.26
CA GLY A 106 -17.02 5.50 24.14
C GLY A 106 -17.77 5.59 22.80
N ASP A 107 -17.16 6.10 21.72
CA ASP A 107 -17.83 6.25 20.43
C ASP A 107 -17.54 5.06 19.51
N GLU A 108 -18.38 4.03 19.61
CA GLU A 108 -18.29 2.82 18.77
C GLU A 108 -18.47 3.14 17.29
N ALA A 109 -19.25 4.18 16.95
CA ALA A 109 -19.43 4.58 15.56
C ALA A 109 -18.12 5.13 14.96
N ALA A 110 -17.35 5.89 15.74
CA ALA A 110 -16.04 6.37 15.31
C ALA A 110 -15.03 5.22 15.12
N LEU A 111 -15.06 4.21 15.99
CA LEU A 111 -14.22 3.02 15.85
C LEU A 111 -14.62 2.18 14.62
N ASP A 112 -15.92 2.00 14.38
CA ASP A 112 -16.42 1.31 13.19
C ASP A 112 -16.02 2.04 11.90
N GLU A 113 -16.05 3.37 11.89
CA GLU A 113 -15.57 4.16 10.75
C GLU A 113 -14.07 3.96 10.50
N VAL A 114 -13.24 3.90 11.56
CA VAL A 114 -11.81 3.58 11.43
C VAL A 114 -11.63 2.17 10.84
N ARG A 115 -12.37 1.18 11.33
CA ARG A 115 -12.31 -0.20 10.83
C ARG A 115 -12.71 -0.26 9.36
N GLU A 116 -13.78 0.43 8.95
CA GLU A 116 -14.26 0.47 7.57
C GLU A 116 -13.22 1.10 6.65
N ARG A 117 -12.69 2.28 7.00
CA ARG A 117 -11.67 2.97 6.20
C ARG A 117 -10.37 2.16 6.14
N PHE A 118 -9.99 1.47 7.21
CA PHE A 118 -8.86 0.55 7.20
C PHE A 118 -9.08 -0.64 6.26
N GLN A 119 -10.28 -1.23 6.24
CA GLN A 119 -10.63 -2.29 5.29
C GLN A 119 -10.57 -1.81 3.84
N LYS A 120 -11.03 -0.58 3.57
CA LYS A 120 -10.91 0.05 2.25
C LYS A 120 -9.44 0.21 1.86
N PHE A 121 -8.61 0.75 2.74
CA PHE A 121 -7.15 0.82 2.53
C PHE A 121 -6.53 -0.54 2.21
N CYS A 122 -6.89 -1.60 2.96
CA CYS A 122 -6.43 -2.96 2.67
C CYS A 122 -6.88 -3.47 1.30
N ALA A 123 -8.05 -3.06 0.82
CA ALA A 123 -8.51 -3.40 -0.52
C ALA A 123 -7.70 -2.65 -1.59
N CYS A 124 -7.44 -1.35 -1.40
CA CYS A 124 -6.61 -0.55 -2.30
C CYS A 124 -5.19 -1.14 -2.41
N PHE A 125 -4.59 -1.53 -1.28
CA PHE A 125 -3.26 -2.16 -1.26
C PHE A 125 -3.22 -3.50 -2.02
N ARG A 126 -4.26 -4.33 -1.89
CA ARG A 126 -4.34 -5.59 -2.65
C ARG A 126 -4.48 -5.36 -4.14
N ARG A 127 -5.29 -4.40 -4.57
CA ARG A 127 -5.44 -4.07 -6.00
C ARG A 127 -4.13 -3.57 -6.60
N GLN A 128 -3.45 -2.66 -5.90
CA GLN A 128 -2.15 -2.13 -6.32
C GLN A 128 -1.13 -3.26 -6.51
N ARG A 129 -1.02 -4.18 -5.53
CA ARG A 129 -0.17 -5.36 -5.63
C ARG A 129 -0.51 -6.27 -6.81
N ASP A 130 -1.80 -6.48 -7.06
CA ASP A 130 -2.25 -7.35 -8.15
C ASP A 130 -1.93 -6.69 -9.52
N ALA A 131 -2.05 -5.36 -9.64
CA ALA A 131 -1.64 -4.60 -10.81
C ALA A 131 -0.11 -4.66 -11.03
N GLU A 132 0.70 -4.49 -9.99
CA GLU A 132 2.15 -4.68 -10.06
C GLU A 132 2.52 -6.06 -10.58
N ARG A 133 1.88 -7.10 -10.03
CA ARG A 133 2.15 -8.49 -10.43
C ARG A 133 1.81 -8.72 -11.90
N ASN A 134 0.70 -8.17 -12.38
CA ASN A 134 0.32 -8.23 -13.79
C ASN A 134 1.36 -7.51 -14.66
N PHE A 135 1.77 -6.32 -14.25
CA PHE A 135 2.81 -5.54 -14.93
C PHE A 135 4.13 -6.32 -15.02
N TYR A 136 4.62 -6.92 -13.92
CA TYR A 136 5.85 -7.73 -13.95
C TYR A 136 5.73 -8.96 -14.86
N THR A 137 4.55 -9.59 -14.91
CA THR A 137 4.30 -10.74 -15.78
C THR A 137 4.37 -10.34 -17.25
N LEU A 138 3.77 -9.20 -17.61
CA LEU A 138 3.82 -8.65 -18.96
C LEU A 138 5.23 -8.17 -19.33
N TYR A 139 5.86 -7.41 -18.45
CA TYR A 139 7.22 -6.88 -18.64
C TYR A 139 8.25 -7.99 -18.85
N SER A 140 8.19 -9.06 -18.05
CA SER A 140 9.08 -10.21 -18.21
C SER A 140 8.85 -10.94 -19.54
N THR A 141 7.61 -11.01 -20.03
CA THR A 141 7.28 -11.61 -21.33
C THR A 141 7.79 -10.77 -22.50
N ILE A 142 7.79 -9.44 -22.37
CA ILE A 142 8.28 -8.53 -23.42
C ILE A 142 9.81 -8.48 -23.48
N LEU A 143 10.49 -8.48 -22.32
CA LEU A 143 11.95 -8.48 -22.26
C LEU A 143 12.59 -9.86 -22.50
N PHE A 144 11.89 -10.93 -22.14
CA PHE A 144 12.31 -12.31 -22.37
C PHE A 144 11.20 -13.05 -23.13
N PRO A 145 10.96 -12.70 -24.41
CA PRO A 145 10.02 -13.47 -25.20
C PRO A 145 10.52 -14.92 -25.25
N ALA A 146 9.64 -15.85 -24.92
CA ALA A 146 9.90 -17.28 -25.04
C ALA A 146 10.33 -17.58 -26.49
N GLY A 147 11.64 -17.60 -26.73
CA GLY A 147 12.22 -17.55 -28.08
C GLY A 147 13.68 -17.06 -28.15
N ALA A 148 14.21 -16.36 -27.15
CA ALA A 148 15.65 -16.03 -27.10
C ALA A 148 16.52 -17.19 -26.58
N ALA A 149 16.12 -18.43 -26.87
CA ALA A 149 16.87 -19.64 -26.60
C ALA A 149 16.87 -20.55 -27.84
N THR A 150 17.33 -20.01 -28.98
CA THR A 150 17.88 -20.78 -30.10
C THR A 150 18.70 -19.83 -30.97
N ASP A 151 19.96 -19.60 -30.60
CA ASP A 151 21.17 -20.04 -31.35
C ASP A 151 22.43 -19.76 -30.51
#